data_AF-A0A9W8CNU6-F1
#
_entry.id   AF-A0A9W8CNU6-F1
#
_cell.length_a   1.000
_cell.length_b   1.000
_cell.length_c   1.000
_cell.angle_alpha   90.00
_cell.angle_beta   90.00
_cell.angle_gamma   90.00
#
_symmetry.space_group_name_H-M   'P 1'
#
loop_
_entity.id
_entity.type
_entity.pdbx_description
1 polymer ?
#
loop_
_entity_poly.entity_id
_entity_poly.type
_entity_poly.pdbx_seq_one_letter_code
_entity_poly.pdbx_strand_id
1 'polypeptide(L)' 'MTGFDIKSRLPIPMGLETECKKGARIIESFLKPGALGTDRLIPPSVLEKARGIAFLSVVKGGFIWSGRIGSGLVVAR' A
#
# COMPACT_ATOMS: atom_id res chain seq x y z
N MET A 1 -12.75 19.67 -11.00
CA MET A 1 -12.43 18.44 -11.75
C MET A 1 -11.20 18.71 -12.62
N THR A 2 -10.00 18.67 -12.04
CA THR A 2 -8.70 18.43 -12.72
C THR A 2 -7.57 18.59 -11.70
N GLY A 3 -6.64 17.64 -11.68
CA GLY A 3 -5.25 17.90 -11.32
C GLY A 3 -4.92 17.99 -9.82
N PHE A 4 -4.96 16.86 -9.11
CA PHE A 4 -4.08 16.64 -7.95
C PHE A 4 -2.78 15.96 -8.42
N ASP A 5 -2.21 16.46 -9.52
CA ASP A 5 -1.00 15.94 -10.17
C ASP A 5 0.20 16.74 -9.64
N ILE A 6 0.90 16.18 -8.63
CA ILE A 6 2.13 16.74 -8.06
C ILE A 6 3.35 16.24 -8.86
N LYS A 7 3.21 16.07 -10.18
CA LYS A 7 4.14 15.28 -11.02
C LYS A 7 5.25 16.07 -11.69
N SER A 8 5.32 17.40 -11.52
CA SER A 8 5.98 18.25 -12.52
C SER A 8 7.15 19.15 -12.08
N ARG A 9 7.75 19.00 -10.87
CA ARG A 9 8.93 19.84 -10.51
C ARG A 9 10.17 19.18 -9.91
N LEU A 10 10.17 17.89 -9.56
CA LEU A 10 11.36 17.21 -9.02
C LEU A 10 11.49 15.79 -9.61
N PRO A 11 12.65 15.39 -10.17
CA PRO A 11 12.85 14.07 -10.77
C PRO A 11 13.07 12.97 -9.71
N ILE A 12 12.21 12.94 -8.68
CA ILE A 12 12.16 11.87 -7.67
C ILE A 12 10.68 11.69 -7.26
N PRO A 13 9.88 10.90 -7.99
CA PRO A 13 8.46 10.74 -7.67
C PRO A 13 8.25 9.74 -6.52
N MET A 14 8.49 10.16 -5.28
CA MET A 14 7.90 9.55 -4.08
C MET A 14 6.61 10.30 -3.71
N GLY A 15 5.64 10.28 -4.63
CA GLY A 15 4.36 10.98 -4.48
C GLY A 15 3.28 10.10 -3.83
N LEU A 16 2.36 10.75 -3.10
CA LEU A 16 1.18 10.12 -2.48
C LEU A 16 0.38 9.26 -3.47
N GLU A 17 0.31 9.69 -4.73
CA GLU A 17 -0.36 8.96 -5.80
C GLU A 17 0.25 7.57 -6.07
N THR A 18 1.58 7.45 -6.05
CA THR A 18 2.27 6.17 -6.27
C THR A 18 2.02 5.23 -5.11
N GLU A 19 2.08 5.72 -3.87
CA GLU A 19 1.78 4.93 -2.68
C GLU A 19 0.29 4.54 -2.61
N CYS A 20 -0.61 5.41 -3.08
CA CYS A 20 -2.04 5.12 -3.19
C CYS A 20 -2.31 4.04 -4.25
N LYS A 21 -1.66 4.12 -5.42
CA LYS A 21 -1.74 3.07 -6.46
C LYS A 21 -1.19 1.73 -5.98
N LYS A 22 -0.09 1.73 -5.22
CA LYS A 22 0.43 0.51 -4.58
C LYS A 22 -0.58 -0.05 -3.59
N GLY A 23 -1.14 0.79 -2.71
CA GLY A 23 -2.15 0.39 -1.73
C GLY A 23 -3.40 -0.22 -2.39
N ALA A 24 -3.91 0.40 -3.45
CA ALA A 24 -5.05 -0.10 -4.21
C ALA A 24 -4.77 -1.50 -4.79
N ARG A 25 -3.60 -1.69 -5.42
CA ARG A 25 -3.20 -2.99 -5.99
C ARG A 25 -3.05 -4.08 -4.93
N ILE A 26 -2.58 -3.71 -3.73
CA ILE A 26 -2.48 -4.63 -2.59
C ILE A 26 -3.88 -5.06 -2.14
N ILE A 27 -4.82 -4.13 -1.92
CA ILE A 27 -6.21 -4.45 -1.56
C ILE A 27 -6.86 -5.35 -2.61
N GLU A 28 -6.72 -5.02 -3.90
CA GLU A 28 -7.29 -5.83 -4.98
C GLU A 28 -6.76 -7.27 -4.98
N SER A 29 -5.47 -7.45 -4.66
CA SER A 29 -4.87 -8.78 -4.56
C SER A 29 -5.43 -9.62 -3.40
N PHE A 30 -5.94 -8.96 -2.35
CA PHE A 30 -6.56 -9.62 -1.20
C PHE A 30 -8.07 -9.81 -1.33
N LEU A 31 -8.68 -9.30 -2.40
CA LEU A 31 -10.11 -9.45 -2.68
C LEU A 31 -10.40 -10.44 -3.83
N LYS A 32 -9.42 -10.73 -4.71
CA LYS A 32 -9.60 -11.62 -5.86
C LYS A 32 -9.42 -13.10 -5.47
N PRO A 33 -10.47 -13.96 -5.55
CA PRO A 33 -10.45 -15.33 -5.06
C PRO A 33 -9.73 -16.35 -5.98
N GLY A 34 -8.57 -15.98 -6.54
CA GLY A 34 -7.83 -16.85 -7.47
C GLY A 34 -6.33 -16.65 -7.56
N ALA A 35 -5.76 -15.59 -6.97
CA ALA A 35 -4.32 -15.28 -7.06
C ALA A 35 -3.51 -15.72 -5.82
N LEU A 36 -4.17 -15.80 -4.67
CA LEU A 36 -3.61 -16.21 -3.38
C LEU A 36 -4.70 -17.07 -2.76
N GLY A 37 -4.39 -18.31 -2.39
CA GLY A 37 -5.38 -19.27 -1.89
C GLY A 37 -6.33 -18.65 -0.85
N THR A 38 -7.58 -19.13 -0.82
CA THR A 38 -8.73 -18.59 -0.07
C THR A 38 -8.43 -18.18 1.39
N ASP A 39 -7.42 -18.80 2.01
CA ASP A 39 -6.88 -18.50 3.33
C ASP A 39 -6.34 -17.05 3.51
N ARG A 40 -5.89 -16.42 2.42
CA ARG A 40 -5.28 -15.07 2.45
C ARG A 40 -6.24 -13.94 2.10
N LEU A 41 -7.51 -14.24 1.81
CA LEU A 41 -8.50 -13.21 1.50
C LEU A 41 -8.88 -12.46 2.78
N ILE A 42 -8.93 -11.13 2.71
CA ILE A 42 -9.37 -10.32 3.85
C ILE A 42 -10.91 -10.39 3.92
N PRO A 43 -11.50 -10.90 5.02
CA PRO A 43 -12.95 -10.98 5.14
C PRO A 43 -13.56 -9.56 5.16
N PRO A 44 -14.71 -9.34 4.49
CA PRO A 44 -15.35 -8.03 4.47
C PRO A 44 -15.72 -7.53 5.87
N SER A 45 -16.10 -8.43 6.79
CA SER A 45 -16.42 -8.06 8.18
C SER A 45 -15.24 -7.47 8.95
N VAL A 46 -13.99 -7.75 8.54
CA VAL A 46 -12.80 -7.12 9.13
C VAL A 46 -12.67 -5.69 8.60
N LEU A 47 -12.88 -5.48 7.30
CA LEU A 47 -12.85 -4.15 6.68
C LEU A 47 -13.97 -3.25 7.24
N GLU A 48 -15.16 -3.80 7.49
CA GLU A 48 -16.30 -3.08 8.07
C GLU A 48 -16.03 -2.63 9.52
N LYS A 49 -15.26 -3.42 10.29
CA LYS A 49 -14.87 -3.10 11.67
C LYS A 49 -13.58 -2.27 11.78
N ALA A 50 -12.72 -2.27 10.76
CA ALA A 50 -11.43 -1.58 10.79
C ALA A 50 -11.56 -0.05 10.73
N ARG A 51 -11.00 0.70 11.68
CA ARG A 51 -11.07 2.18 11.72
C ARG A 51 -10.16 2.87 10.70
N GLY A 52 -9.30 2.11 10.04
CA GLY A 52 -8.39 2.57 9.01
C GLY A 52 -7.55 1.41 8.50
N ILE A 53 -6.75 1.66 7.46
CA ILE A 53 -5.89 0.69 6.80
C ILE A 53 -4.51 1.32 6.63
N ALA A 54 -3.45 0.56 6.93
CA ALA A 54 -2.06 0.98 6.77
C ALA A 54 -1.34 0.07 5.78
N PHE A 55 -0.75 0.68 4.75
CA PHE A 55 0.16 0.05 3.79
C PHE A 55 1.60 0.36 4.18
N LEU A 56 2.39 -0.68 4.38
CA LEU A 56 3.78 -0.55 4.79
C LEU A 56 4.64 -1.33 3.79
N SER A 57 5.50 -0.62 3.06
CA SER A 57 6.48 -1.18 2.14
C SER A 57 7.84 -1.10 2.80
N VAL A 58 8.32 -2.22 3.35
CA VAL A 58 9.64 -2.31 3.98
C VAL A 58 10.58 -3.14 3.13
N VAL A 59 11.76 -2.60 2.84
CA VAL A 59 12.86 -3.36 2.26
C VAL A 59 13.74 -3.82 3.42
N LYS A 60 13.84 -5.14 3.59
CA LYS A 60 14.68 -5.75 4.62
C LYS A 60 16.04 -6.08 4.01
N GLY A 61 17.09 -5.36 4.42
CA GLY A 61 18.47 -5.72 4.09
C GLY A 61 18.89 -6.96 4.87
N GLY A 62 19.33 -8.01 4.17
CA GLY A 62 19.86 -9.24 4.78
C GLY A 62 21.37 -9.16 5.03
N PHE A 63 21.81 -9.73 6.16
CA PHE A 63 23.17 -10.06 6.65
C PHE A 63 24.29 -8.98 6.63
N ILE A 64 24.24 -7.94 5.80
CA ILE A 64 25.34 -6.96 5.63
C ILE A 64 24.99 -5.56 6.18
N TRP A 65 23.70 -5.19 6.21
CA TRP A 65 23.29 -3.90 6.76
C TRP A 65 21.97 -4.04 7.51
N SER A 66 22.00 -3.88 8.85
CA SER A 66 20.83 -4.02 9.74
C SER A 66 19.92 -2.78 9.69
N GLY A 67 19.58 -2.34 8.49
CA GLY A 67 18.68 -1.22 8.24
C GLY A 67 17.32 -1.72 7.77
N ARG A 68 16.24 -1.20 8.38
CA ARG A 68 14.89 -1.25 7.79
C ARG A 68 14.64 0.11 7.16
N ILE A 69 14.48 0.16 5.85
CA ILE A 69 14.04 1.37 5.15
C ILE A 69 12.76 1.04 4.42
N GLY A 70 11.81 1.97 4.45
CA GLY A 70 10.50 1.74 3.88
C GLY A 70 9.68 3.00 3.77
N SER A 71 8.66 2.92 2.92
CA SER A 71 7.63 3.93 2.74
C SER A 71 6.27 3.32 3.09
N GLY A 72 5.30 4.15 3.45
CA GLY A 72 3.97 3.67 3.78
C GLY A 72 2.89 4.74 3.61
N LEU A 73 1.64 4.28 3.49
CA LEU A 73 0.44 5.09 3.36
C LEU A 73 -0.59 4.62 4.39
N VAL A 74 -1.15 5.55 5.15
CA VAL A 74 -2.23 5.25 6.11
C VAL A 74 -3.48 6.00 5.69
N VAL A 75 -4.61 5.29 5.64
CA VAL A 75 -5.93 5.82 5.34
C VAL A 75 -6.85 5.55 6.52
N ALA A 76 -7.38 6.60 7.13
CA ALA A 76 -8.37 6.51 8.20
C ALA A 76 -9.76 6.91 7.67
N ARG A 77 -10.82 6.34 8.27
CA ARG A 77 -12.21 6.75 8.05
C ARG A 77 -12.74 7.59 9.21
#